data_AF-A0AAX3SWT4-F1
#
_entry.id   AF-A0AAX3SWT4-F1
#
_cell.length_a   1.000
_cell.length_b   1.000
_cell.length_c   1.000
_cell.angle_alpha   90.00
_cell.angle_beta   90.00
_cell.angle_gamma   90.00
#
_symmetry.space_group_name_H-M   'P 1'
#
loop_
_entity.id
_entity.type
_entity.pdbx_description
1 polymer ?
#
loop_
_entity_poly.entity_id
_entity_poly.type
_entity_poly.pdbx_seq_one_letter_code
_entity_poly.pdbx_strand_id
1 'polypeptide(L)'
;MKFISPLSWPGGKAKHFDKIKALLPGKIDKFIDLFCGGASLGLNVLDQELCNKVVFNDLHAGLIEFWQYGIHLINLDYLKEFAYPNSKTINELKEKMFNNFCLNFGEEFLIKNALPFNGKEWGIWTDKRLQQNFNINKLLRVENVRNLLVDSKNTIEFYNLDYSWFDYLLEWQFCLVIR
;
A
#
# COMPACT_ATOMS: atom_id res chain seq x y z
N MET A 1 -2.32 -4.31 -17.57
CA MET A 1 -1.30 -4.87 -16.66
C MET A 1 -1.83 -4.70 -15.23
N LYS A 2 -1.45 -5.52 -14.24
CA LYS A 2 -1.98 -5.36 -12.87
C LYS A 2 -1.21 -4.25 -12.16
N PHE A 3 -1.92 -3.33 -11.51
CA PHE A 3 -1.33 -2.30 -10.67
C PHE A 3 -0.83 -2.95 -9.37
N ILE A 4 0.45 -2.74 -9.03
CA ILE A 4 1.10 -3.48 -7.94
C ILE A 4 1.36 -2.55 -6.76
N SER A 5 0.81 -2.93 -5.60
CA SER A 5 1.09 -2.24 -4.34
C SER A 5 2.58 -2.26 -3.97
N PRO A 6 3.12 -1.17 -3.40
CA PRO A 6 4.44 -1.15 -2.82
C PRO A 6 4.51 -1.96 -1.52
N LEU A 7 3.39 -2.31 -0.88
CA LEU A 7 3.39 -3.13 0.34
C LEU A 7 3.31 -4.62 0.02
N SER A 8 4.02 -5.43 0.80
CA SER A 8 3.79 -6.86 0.90
C SER A 8 2.73 -7.07 1.96
N TRP A 9 1.54 -7.53 1.58
CA TRP A 9 0.45 -7.76 2.53
C TRP A 9 -0.21 -9.13 2.29
N PRO A 10 -0.52 -9.89 3.36
CA PRO A 10 -1.22 -11.15 3.24
C PRO A 10 -2.61 -10.99 2.61
N GLY A 11 -3.12 -12.06 2.01
CA GLY A 11 -4.44 -12.11 1.37
C GLY A 11 -4.39 -12.18 -0.16
N GLY A 12 -3.28 -11.82 -0.81
CA GLY A 12 -3.02 -12.14 -2.22
C GLY A 12 -4.07 -11.63 -3.23
N LYS A 13 -4.92 -10.68 -2.84
CA LYS A 13 -6.12 -10.27 -3.58
C LYS A 13 -5.79 -9.79 -5.01
N ALA A 14 -4.63 -9.16 -5.22
CA ALA A 14 -4.12 -8.79 -6.54
C ALA A 14 -4.10 -9.96 -7.55
N LYS A 15 -3.79 -11.18 -7.11
CA LYS A 15 -3.79 -12.37 -7.99
C LYS A 15 -5.19 -12.68 -8.52
N HIS A 16 -6.22 -12.41 -7.73
CA HIS A 16 -7.62 -12.69 -8.05
C HIS A 16 -8.35 -11.50 -8.67
N PHE A 17 -7.68 -10.37 -8.90
CA PHE A 17 -8.32 -9.15 -9.41
C PHE A 17 -9.13 -9.39 -10.69
N ASP A 18 -8.63 -10.15 -11.66
CA ASP A 18 -9.36 -10.39 -12.92
C ASP A 18 -10.69 -11.14 -12.70
N LYS A 19 -10.71 -12.08 -11.75
CA LYS A 19 -11.93 -12.80 -11.36
C LYS A 19 -12.91 -11.88 -10.63
N ILE A 20 -12.39 -11.04 -9.73
CA ILE A 20 -13.20 -10.06 -9.00
C ILE A 20 -13.81 -9.06 -9.97
N LYS A 21 -13.01 -8.52 -10.89
CA LYS A 21 -13.44 -7.59 -11.94
C LYS A 21 -14.58 -8.16 -12.78
N ALA A 22 -14.51 -9.43 -13.16
CA ALA A 22 -15.57 -10.08 -13.93
C ALA A 22 -16.90 -10.23 -13.17
N LEU A 23 -16.88 -10.13 -11.82
CA LEU A 23 -18.06 -10.19 -10.96
C LEU A 23 -18.55 -8.81 -10.53
N LEU A 24 -17.82 -7.74 -10.87
CA LEU A 24 -18.26 -6.39 -10.58
C LEU A 24 -19.47 -6.03 -11.46
N PRO A 25 -20.46 -5.30 -10.94
CA PRO A 25 -21.53 -4.74 -11.76
C PRO A 25 -20.93 -3.75 -12.78
N GLY A 26 -21.62 -3.54 -13.90
CA GLY A 26 -21.09 -2.76 -15.03
C GLY A 26 -20.55 -1.38 -14.62
N LYS A 27 -21.44 -0.44 -14.27
CA LYS A 27 -21.03 0.89 -13.78
C LYS A 27 -21.02 0.88 -12.25
N ILE A 28 -19.90 1.28 -11.65
CA ILE A 28 -19.73 1.41 -10.20
C ILE A 28 -19.53 2.88 -9.87
N ASP A 29 -20.44 3.47 -9.10
CA ASP A 29 -20.32 4.87 -8.68
C ASP A 29 -19.36 5.05 -7.50
N LYS A 30 -19.25 4.02 -6.64
CA LYS A 30 -18.34 3.98 -5.49
C LYS A 30 -17.87 2.54 -5.23
N PHE A 31 -16.57 2.33 -5.09
CA PHE A 31 -16.00 1.06 -4.68
C PHE A 31 -15.44 1.14 -3.25
N ILE A 32 -15.86 0.22 -2.39
CA ILE A 32 -15.43 0.18 -0.98
C ILE A 32 -14.55 -1.05 -0.77
N ASP A 33 -13.25 -0.83 -0.55
CA ASP A 33 -12.28 -1.84 -0.13
C ASP A 33 -12.25 -1.90 1.41
N LEU A 34 -13.21 -2.63 1.99
CA LEU A 34 -13.50 -2.61 3.42
C LEU A 34 -12.38 -3.16 4.31
N PHE A 35 -11.54 -4.02 3.74
CA PHE A 35 -10.38 -4.65 4.38
C PHE A 35 -9.18 -4.51 3.44
N CYS A 36 -8.77 -3.26 3.24
CA CYS A 36 -7.90 -2.91 2.12
C CYS A 36 -6.51 -3.52 2.26
N GLY A 37 -5.97 -3.67 3.47
CA GLY A 37 -4.64 -4.19 3.69
C GLY A 37 -3.59 -3.48 2.79
N GLY A 38 -2.95 -4.24 1.91
CA GLY A 38 -2.04 -3.71 0.88
C GLY A 38 -2.71 -2.88 -0.23
N ALA A 39 -3.99 -2.52 -0.11
CA ALA A 39 -4.80 -1.70 -1.03
C ALA A 39 -4.91 -2.24 -2.47
N SER A 40 -4.54 -3.51 -2.69
CA SER A 40 -4.35 -4.02 -4.06
C SER A 40 -5.61 -4.00 -4.93
N LEU A 41 -6.81 -4.13 -4.36
CA LEU A 41 -8.05 -4.10 -5.15
C LEU A 41 -8.45 -2.67 -5.48
N GLY A 42 -8.60 -1.80 -4.48
CA GLY A 42 -8.96 -0.41 -4.72
C GLY A 42 -7.99 0.31 -5.66
N LEU A 43 -6.68 0.04 -5.55
CA LEU A 43 -5.69 0.59 -6.50
C LEU A 43 -5.88 0.10 -7.94
N ASN A 44 -6.21 -1.18 -8.15
CA ASN A 44 -6.49 -1.68 -9.50
C ASN A 44 -7.85 -1.18 -10.05
N VAL A 45 -8.83 -0.91 -9.17
CA VAL A 45 -10.10 -0.27 -9.55
C VAL A 45 -9.86 1.14 -10.09
N LEU A 46 -9.02 1.92 -9.40
CA LEU A 46 -8.62 3.27 -9.84
C LEU A 46 -7.80 3.23 -11.13
N ASP A 47 -6.76 2.40 -11.19
CA ASP A 47 -5.85 2.29 -12.35
C ASP A 47 -6.58 1.89 -13.65
N GLN A 48 -7.57 1.00 -13.54
CA GLN A 48 -8.37 0.54 -14.67
C GLN A 48 -9.64 1.35 -14.90
N GLU A 49 -9.79 2.48 -14.20
CA GLU A 49 -10.91 3.42 -14.34
C GLU A 49 -12.28 2.76 -14.21
N LEU A 50 -12.39 1.72 -13.37
CA LEU A 50 -13.65 1.00 -13.14
C LEU A 50 -14.59 1.78 -12.23
N CYS A 51 -14.02 2.62 -11.37
CA CYS A 51 -14.70 3.55 -10.50
C CYS A 51 -13.73 4.68 -10.17
N ASN A 52 -14.22 5.92 -10.16
CA ASN A 52 -13.43 7.07 -9.77
C ASN A 52 -13.57 7.42 -8.28
N LYS A 53 -14.51 6.82 -7.55
CA LYS A 53 -14.65 7.00 -6.11
C LYS A 53 -14.29 5.73 -5.35
N VAL A 54 -13.18 5.74 -4.62
CA VAL A 54 -12.71 4.58 -3.85
C VAL A 54 -12.58 4.90 -2.37
N VAL A 55 -13.14 4.03 -1.53
CA VAL A 55 -12.99 4.07 -0.09
C VAL A 55 -12.05 2.96 0.34
N PHE A 56 -10.97 3.31 1.03
CA PHE A 56 -10.06 2.35 1.65
C PHE A 56 -10.31 2.31 3.16
N ASN A 57 -10.65 1.13 3.69
CA ASN A 57 -10.82 0.92 5.13
C ASN A 57 -9.99 -0.26 5.62
N ASP A 58 -9.47 -0.15 6.84
CA ASP A 58 -8.85 -1.24 7.57
C ASP A 58 -8.88 -0.93 9.07
N LEU A 59 -8.87 -1.95 9.92
CA LEU A 59 -8.76 -1.78 11.37
C LEU A 59 -7.36 -1.34 11.81
N HIS A 60 -6.37 -1.52 10.95
CA HIS A 60 -4.98 -1.16 11.25
C HIS A 60 -4.72 0.35 11.05
N ALA A 61 -4.75 1.13 12.13
CA ALA A 61 -4.60 2.58 12.09
C ALA A 61 -3.34 3.05 11.33
N GLY A 62 -2.16 2.51 11.68
CA GLY A 62 -0.91 2.90 11.01
C GLY A 62 -0.85 2.55 9.52
N LEU A 63 -1.59 1.55 9.06
CA LEU A 63 -1.68 1.21 7.63
C LEU A 63 -2.54 2.23 6.89
N ILE A 64 -3.65 2.65 7.50
CA ILE A 64 -4.51 3.68 6.93
C ILE A 64 -3.78 5.03 6.92
N GLU A 65 -3.09 5.38 8.00
CA GLU A 65 -2.25 6.57 8.06
C GLU A 65 -1.12 6.52 7.01
N PHE A 66 -0.52 5.35 6.77
CA PHE A 66 0.45 5.17 5.70
C PHE A 66 -0.16 5.47 4.33
N TRP A 67 -1.32 4.89 4.00
CA TRP A 67 -1.94 5.14 2.70
C TRP A 67 -2.40 6.58 2.52
N GLN A 68 -2.95 7.19 3.57
CA GLN A 68 -3.49 8.55 3.52
C GLN A 68 -2.40 9.62 3.49
N TYR A 69 -1.31 9.43 4.25
CA TYR A 69 -0.28 10.45 4.45
C TYR A 69 1.14 9.91 4.25
N GLY A 70 1.48 8.81 4.92
CA GLY A 70 2.86 8.30 4.97
C GLY A 70 3.46 8.06 3.59
N ILE A 71 2.68 7.50 2.65
CA ILE A 71 3.15 7.24 1.31
C ILE A 71 3.59 8.51 0.61
N HIS A 72 2.98 9.68 0.87
CA HIS A 72 3.33 10.97 0.26
C HIS A 72 4.55 11.64 0.95
N LEU A 73 4.88 11.23 2.17
CA LEU A 73 6.05 11.75 2.90
C LEU A 73 7.38 11.13 2.44
N ILE A 74 7.37 9.93 1.86
CA ILE A 74 8.59 9.24 1.39
C ILE A 74 9.47 10.12 0.49
N ASN A 75 10.73 10.30 0.84
CA ASN A 75 11.72 10.88 -0.06
C ASN A 75 12.37 9.74 -0.88
N LEU A 76 12.03 9.66 -2.17
CA LEU A 76 12.49 8.56 -3.02
C LEU A 76 14.00 8.61 -3.25
N ASP A 77 14.60 9.79 -3.38
CA ASP A 77 16.05 9.93 -3.58
C ASP A 77 16.82 9.56 -2.32
N TYR A 78 16.30 9.98 -1.17
CA TYR A 78 16.81 9.55 0.12
C TYR A 78 16.78 8.02 0.28
N LEU A 79 15.67 7.36 -0.07
CA LEU A 79 15.58 5.89 -0.02
C LEU A 79 16.49 5.19 -1.04
N LYS A 80 16.75 5.79 -2.21
CA LYS A 80 17.71 5.25 -3.19
C LYS A 80 19.13 5.22 -2.60
N GLU A 81 19.53 6.26 -1.87
CA GLU A 81 20.84 6.33 -1.20
C GLU A 81 20.91 5.45 0.05
N PHE A 82 19.79 5.35 0.77
CA PHE A 82 19.72 4.59 2.02
C PHE A 82 19.71 3.07 1.81
N ALA A 83 19.02 2.56 0.79
CA ALA A 83 18.78 1.12 0.61
C ALA A 83 19.54 0.51 -0.57
N TYR A 84 19.21 -0.73 -0.93
CA TYR A 84 19.86 -1.44 -2.04
C TYR A 84 19.68 -0.69 -3.38
N PRO A 85 20.74 -0.54 -4.20
CA PRO A 85 22.06 -1.19 -4.09
C PRO A 85 23.12 -0.49 -3.24
N ASN A 86 22.83 0.69 -2.68
CA ASN A 86 23.77 1.50 -1.90
C ASN A 86 23.95 1.04 -0.44
N SER A 87 23.08 0.15 0.03
CA SER A 87 23.29 -0.70 1.21
C SER A 87 22.98 -2.14 0.81
N LYS A 88 23.99 -3.02 0.87
CA LYS A 88 23.90 -4.43 0.47
C LYS A 88 23.54 -5.34 1.63
N THR A 89 23.85 -4.92 2.86
CA THR A 89 23.61 -5.69 4.08
C THR A 89 22.71 -4.92 5.06
N ILE A 90 22.03 -5.66 5.93
CA ILE A 90 21.25 -5.09 7.03
C ILE A 90 22.14 -4.33 8.02
N ASN A 91 23.39 -4.75 8.20
CA ASN A 91 24.33 -4.06 9.08
C ASN A 91 24.66 -2.66 8.55
N GLU A 92 24.98 -2.53 7.26
CA GLU A 92 25.20 -1.22 6.61
C GLU A 92 23.98 -0.29 6.76
N LEU A 93 22.77 -0.84 6.59
CA LEU A 93 21.53 -0.10 6.73
C LEU A 93 21.31 0.40 8.17
N LYS A 94 21.61 -0.45 9.17
CA LYS A 94 21.56 -0.09 10.60
C LYS A 94 22.62 0.95 10.96
N GLU A 95 23.83 0.84 10.42
CA GLU A 95 24.88 1.84 10.60
C GLU A 95 24.48 3.20 10.04
N LYS A 96 23.86 3.25 8.85
CA LYS A 96 23.29 4.50 8.31
C LYS A 96 22.24 5.08 9.26
N MET A 97 21.30 4.27 9.74
CA MET A 97 20.28 4.72 10.70
C MET A 97 20.90 5.30 11.98
N PHE A 98 22.00 4.70 12.46
CA PHE A 98 22.72 5.20 13.62
C PHE A 98 23.46 6.52 13.33
N ASN A 99 24.02 6.66 12.13
CA ASN A 99 24.81 7.82 11.69
C ASN A 99 23.96 8.96 11.10
N ASN A 100 22.81 9.26 11.70
CA ASN A 100 21.87 10.33 11.33
C ASN A 100 21.03 10.12 10.06
N PHE A 101 20.84 8.89 9.55
CA PHE A 101 19.71 8.66 8.64
C PHE A 101 18.38 8.56 9.43
N CYS A 102 17.68 9.69 9.57
CA CYS A 102 16.33 9.73 10.15
C CYS A 102 15.28 9.42 9.07
N LEU A 103 14.60 8.29 9.23
CA LEU A 103 13.45 7.93 8.40
C LEU A 103 12.22 8.72 8.84
N ASN A 104 11.47 9.27 7.90
CA ASN A 104 10.12 9.72 8.19
C ASN A 104 9.16 8.51 8.30
N PHE A 105 7.95 8.76 8.79
CA PHE A 105 6.94 7.72 9.02
C PHE A 105 6.70 6.81 7.80
N GLY A 106 6.57 7.39 6.60
CA GLY A 106 6.32 6.60 5.38
C GLY A 106 7.49 5.71 4.99
N GLU A 107 8.70 6.23 5.13
CA GLU A 107 9.94 5.51 4.84
C GLU A 107 10.12 4.35 5.83
N GLU A 108 9.94 4.63 7.11
CA GLU A 108 10.00 3.65 8.19
C GLU A 108 8.98 2.54 7.98
N PHE A 109 7.72 2.88 7.68
CA PHE A 109 6.67 1.92 7.42
C PHE A 109 6.99 1.03 6.21
N LEU A 110 7.44 1.62 5.11
CA LEU A 110 7.78 0.87 3.89
C LEU A 110 8.95 -0.09 4.11
N ILE A 111 10.00 0.35 4.83
CA ILE A 111 11.17 -0.48 5.16
C ILE A 111 10.76 -1.62 6.10
N LYS A 112 10.05 -1.30 7.19
CA LYS A 112 9.54 -2.31 8.13
C LYS A 112 8.60 -3.31 7.48
N ASN A 113 7.87 -2.93 6.43
CA ASN A 113 7.05 -3.87 5.66
C ASN A 113 7.86 -4.70 4.64
N ALA A 114 8.95 -4.17 4.08
CA ALA A 114 9.67 -4.86 3.00
C ALA A 114 10.65 -5.94 3.50
N LEU A 115 11.25 -5.72 4.67
CA LEU A 115 12.37 -6.51 5.19
C LEU A 115 11.97 -7.75 6.02
N PRO A 116 10.76 -7.89 6.58
CA PRO A 116 10.26 -9.12 7.20
C PRO A 116 9.48 -10.06 6.27
N PHE A 117 9.18 -11.29 6.71
CA PHE A 117 8.33 -12.24 5.95
C PHE A 117 6.91 -11.73 5.78
N ASN A 118 6.42 -11.73 4.52
CA ASN A 118 5.06 -11.32 4.16
C ASN A 118 4.64 -9.97 4.77
N GLY A 119 5.59 -9.06 4.96
CA GLY A 119 5.32 -7.74 5.53
C GLY A 119 4.76 -7.72 6.94
N LYS A 120 5.03 -8.78 7.73
CA LYS A 120 4.73 -8.80 9.16
C LYS A 120 5.44 -7.66 9.87
N GLU A 121 4.72 -6.96 10.74
CA GLU A 121 5.29 -5.88 11.58
C GLU A 121 6.41 -6.38 12.49
N TRP A 122 6.34 -7.65 12.89
CA TRP A 122 7.32 -8.31 13.74
C TRP A 122 8.04 -9.40 12.94
N GLY A 123 9.30 -9.15 12.58
CA GLY A 123 10.11 -10.17 11.93
C GLY A 123 11.55 -9.76 11.64
N ILE A 124 12.33 -10.77 11.27
CA ILE A 124 13.78 -10.65 11.06
C ILE A 124 14.06 -10.00 9.71
N TRP A 125 14.87 -8.94 9.74
CA TRP A 125 15.41 -8.31 8.55
C TRP A 125 16.59 -9.14 8.02
N THR A 126 16.64 -9.38 6.71
CA THR A 126 17.73 -10.15 6.09
C THR A 126 18.25 -9.48 4.83
N ASP A 127 19.55 -9.66 4.55
CA ASP A 127 20.21 -9.11 3.36
C ASP A 127 19.49 -9.53 2.07
N LYS A 128 19.08 -10.80 2.00
CA LYS A 128 18.31 -11.34 0.87
C LYS A 128 17.05 -10.51 0.60
N ARG A 129 16.33 -10.07 1.63
CA ARG A 129 15.08 -9.32 1.47
C ARG A 129 15.32 -7.86 1.16
N LEU A 130 16.36 -7.27 1.73
CA LEU A 130 16.81 -5.94 1.33
C LEU A 130 17.02 -5.90 -0.19
N GLN A 131 17.77 -6.87 -0.71
CA GLN A 131 18.10 -6.95 -2.14
C GLN A 131 16.88 -7.31 -3.02
N GLN A 132 16.03 -8.24 -2.57
CA GLN A 132 14.89 -8.73 -3.37
C GLN A 132 13.65 -7.84 -3.29
N ASN A 133 13.34 -7.31 -2.12
CA ASN A 133 12.08 -6.63 -1.87
C ASN A 133 12.25 -5.11 -1.87
N PHE A 134 13.38 -4.55 -1.44
CA PHE A 134 13.58 -3.10 -1.38
C PHE A 134 14.58 -2.62 -2.44
N ASN A 135 14.13 -2.64 -3.69
CA ASN A 135 14.90 -2.21 -4.87
C ASN A 135 14.16 -1.12 -5.66
N ILE A 136 14.75 -0.68 -6.78
CA ILE A 136 14.19 0.39 -7.62
C ILE A 136 12.74 0.13 -8.05
N ASN A 137 12.35 -1.12 -8.31
CA ASN A 137 10.97 -1.43 -8.69
C ASN A 137 9.98 -1.17 -7.55
N LYS A 138 10.38 -1.33 -6.29
CA LYS A 138 9.54 -0.94 -5.15
C LYS A 138 9.36 0.57 -5.10
N LEU A 139 10.42 1.34 -5.36
CA LEU A 139 10.35 2.80 -5.37
C LEU A 139 9.47 3.32 -6.52
N LEU A 140 9.57 2.70 -7.71
CA LEU A 140 8.66 2.99 -8.83
C LEU A 140 7.19 2.68 -8.49
N ARG A 141 6.91 1.63 -7.73
CA ARG A 141 5.53 1.35 -7.24
C ARG A 141 5.03 2.43 -6.29
N VAL A 142 5.89 2.96 -5.42
CA VAL A 142 5.53 4.07 -4.53
C VAL A 142 5.16 5.29 -5.37
N GLU A 143 5.98 5.65 -6.35
CA GLU A 143 5.73 6.78 -7.25
C GLU A 143 4.42 6.61 -8.04
N ASN A 144 4.19 5.43 -8.62
CA ASN A 144 2.96 5.13 -9.37
C ASN A 144 1.72 5.25 -8.48
N VAL A 145 1.75 4.70 -7.26
CA VAL A 145 0.63 4.83 -6.32
C VAL A 145 0.39 6.29 -5.95
N ARG A 146 1.44 7.06 -5.64
CA ARG A 146 1.29 8.47 -5.29
C ARG A 146 0.53 9.23 -6.37
N ASN A 147 0.96 9.07 -7.62
CA ASN A 147 0.32 9.72 -8.75
C ASN A 147 -1.15 9.32 -8.88
N LEU A 148 -1.46 8.04 -8.68
CA LEU A 148 -2.83 7.55 -8.72
C LEU A 148 -3.70 8.09 -7.58
N LEU A 149 -3.14 8.23 -6.38
CA LEU A 149 -3.86 8.70 -5.19
C LEU A 149 -4.14 10.21 -5.20
N VAL A 150 -3.33 11.00 -5.91
CA VAL A 150 -3.50 12.47 -6.02
C VAL A 150 -4.12 12.91 -7.35
N ASP A 151 -4.39 11.97 -8.26
CA ASP A 151 -5.04 12.28 -9.54
C ASP A 151 -6.43 12.89 -9.28
N SER A 152 -6.65 14.11 -9.77
CA SER A 152 -7.86 14.89 -9.55
C SER A 152 -9.12 14.25 -10.15
N LYS A 153 -8.97 13.27 -11.04
CA LYS A 153 -10.10 12.48 -11.54
C LYS A 153 -10.68 11.54 -10.46
N ASN A 154 -9.88 11.21 -9.44
CA ASN A 154 -10.23 10.27 -8.39
C ASN A 154 -10.72 10.99 -7.12
N THR A 155 -11.77 10.45 -6.51
CA THR A 155 -12.21 10.81 -5.16
C THR A 155 -11.85 9.65 -4.24
N ILE A 156 -10.95 9.90 -3.28
CA ILE A 156 -10.41 8.86 -2.41
C ILE A 156 -10.70 9.21 -0.95
N GLU A 157 -11.25 8.25 -0.22
CA GLU A 157 -11.53 8.37 1.21
C GLU A 157 -10.81 7.25 1.97
N PHE A 158 -10.26 7.59 3.13
CA PHE A 158 -9.55 6.67 4.01
C PHE A 158 -10.26 6.61 5.36
N TYR A 159 -10.51 5.39 5.85
CA TYR A 159 -11.13 5.17 7.15
C TYR A 159 -10.37 4.12 7.95
N ASN A 160 -10.34 4.32 9.27
CA ASN A 160 -9.90 3.33 10.23
C ASN A 160 -11.06 2.99 11.15
N LEU A 161 -12.02 2.22 10.65
CA LEU A 161 -13.23 1.86 11.37
C LEU A 161 -13.42 0.36 11.39
N ASP A 162 -14.07 -0.12 12.46
CA ASP A 162 -14.63 -1.46 12.44
C ASP A 162 -15.72 -1.55 11.37
N TYR A 163 -15.74 -2.66 10.65
CA TYR A 163 -16.61 -2.83 9.49
C TYR A 163 -18.09 -2.75 9.86
N SER A 164 -18.47 -3.04 11.12
CA SER A 164 -19.85 -2.90 11.60
C SER A 164 -20.36 -1.45 11.57
N TRP A 165 -19.46 -0.46 11.52
CA TRP A 165 -19.84 0.95 11.41
C TRP A 165 -20.22 1.36 9.99
N PHE A 166 -19.84 0.57 8.98
CA PHE A 166 -20.16 0.89 7.58
C PHE A 166 -21.66 0.74 7.28
N ASP A 167 -22.38 -0.08 8.05
CA ASP A 167 -23.85 -0.16 7.98
C ASP A 167 -24.53 1.19 8.27
N TYR A 168 -23.91 2.06 9.05
CA TYR A 168 -24.47 3.34 9.50
C TYR A 168 -23.99 4.55 8.68
N LEU A 169 -22.83 4.45 8.05
CA LEU A 169 -22.16 5.58 7.39
C LEU A 169 -22.46 5.70 5.91
N LEU A 170 -22.98 4.65 5.28
CA LEU A 170 -23.09 4.58 3.83
C LEU A 170 -24.48 4.07 3.41
N GLU A 171 -25.17 4.88 2.61
CA GLU A 171 -26.24 4.36 1.76
C GLU A 171 -25.60 3.34 0.80
N TRP A 172 -25.87 2.06 1.03
CA TRP A 172 -25.21 0.94 0.38
C TRP A 172 -25.38 1.00 -1.15
N GLN A 173 -24.27 1.06 -1.90
CA GLN A 173 -24.30 0.95 -3.36
C GLN A 173 -23.40 -0.17 -3.92
N PHE A 174 -22.26 -0.50 -3.32
CA PHE A 174 -21.54 -1.78 -3.53
C PHE A 174 -20.39 -1.94 -2.53
N CYS A 175 -20.28 -3.09 -1.86
CA CYS A 175 -19.15 -3.41 -0.97
C CYS A 175 -18.60 -4.79 -1.31
N LEU A 176 -17.30 -4.90 -1.51
CA LEU A 176 -16.66 -6.18 -1.81
C LEU A 176 -16.02 -6.73 -0.53
N VAL A 177 -16.73 -7.62 0.15
CA VAL A 177 -16.20 -8.38 1.29
C VAL A 177 -15.62 -9.70 0.77
N ILE A 178 -14.31 -9.74 0.56
CA ILE A 178 -13.59 -11.00 0.30
C ILE A 178 -12.99 -11.47 1.62
N ARG A 179 -13.58 -12.51 2.19
CA ARG A 179 -12.99 -13.31 3.27
C ARG A 179 -12.02 -14.34 2.70
#